data_AF-A0A5R9G9L6-F1
#
_entry.id   AF-A0A5R9G9L6-F1
#
_cell.length_a   1.000
_cell.length_b   1.000
_cell.length_c   1.000
_cell.angle_alpha   90.00
_cell.angle_beta   90.00
_cell.angle_gamma   90.00
#
_symmetry.space_group_name_H-M   'P 1'
#
loop_
_entity.id
_entity.type
_entity.pdbx_description
1 polymer ?
#
loop_
_entity_poly.entity_id
_entity_poly.type
_entity_poly.pdbx_seq_one_letter_code
_entity_poly.pdbx_strand_id
1 'polypeptide(L)'
;MTQEALRELADRAARIGLMYLDGDAFEGMLLDRAGDTDYDFDAFIQVKRALAFLERIEEGAKLYAVLWQAYPDNPGLSVPVAAGSSLPLEGWTRTRTSAELAAVYSRGKRPIRKDPAAGTTHYYYPVRNSDAEIVGALELIAGLAVVADL
;
A
#
# COMPACT_ATOMS: atom_id res chain seq x y z
N MET A 1 1.42 23.61 1.75
CA MET A 1 2.48 22.75 1.21
C MET A 1 2.25 22.57 -0.28
N THR A 2 3.28 22.70 -1.11
CA THR A 2 3.14 22.55 -2.57
C THR A 2 2.99 21.07 -2.94
N GLN A 3 2.45 20.78 -4.12
CA GLN A 3 2.30 19.42 -4.64
C GLN A 3 3.65 18.71 -4.83
N GLU A 4 4.67 19.48 -5.20
CA GLU A 4 6.04 18.99 -5.35
C GLU A 4 6.66 18.61 -4.00
N ALA A 5 6.50 19.44 -2.97
CA ALA A 5 6.94 19.11 -1.61
C ALA A 5 6.23 17.86 -1.06
N LEU A 6 4.93 17.71 -1.33
CA LEU A 6 4.15 16.54 -0.92
C LEU A 6 4.67 15.25 -1.58
N ARG A 7 5.03 15.33 -2.86
CA ARG A 7 5.65 14.23 -3.59
C ARG A 7 7.01 13.86 -3.01
N GLU A 8 7.87 14.85 -2.72
CA GLU A 8 9.18 14.59 -2.13
C GLU A 8 9.09 13.92 -0.76
N LEU A 9 8.10 14.30 0.05
CA LEU A 9 7.81 13.68 1.34
C LEU A 9 7.33 12.25 1.16
N ALA A 10 6.38 12.00 0.24
CA ALA A 10 5.92 10.65 -0.08
C ALA A 10 7.06 9.75 -0.59
N ASP A 11 7.89 10.26 -1.50
CA ASP A 11 9.03 9.52 -2.05
C ASP A 11 10.07 9.18 -0.97
N ARG A 12 10.29 10.08 -0.02
CA ARG A 12 11.19 9.86 1.12
C ARG A 12 10.62 8.85 2.12
N ALA A 13 9.35 9.00 2.49
CA ALA A 13 8.65 8.05 3.35
C ALA A 13 8.64 6.65 2.74
N ALA A 14 8.32 6.54 1.44
CA ALA A 14 8.38 5.28 0.70
C ALA A 14 9.80 4.70 0.68
N ARG A 15 10.83 5.50 0.39
CA ARG A 15 12.22 5.02 0.35
C ARG A 15 12.66 4.42 1.68
N ILE A 16 12.32 5.06 2.79
CA ILE A 16 12.67 4.55 4.12
C ILE A 16 11.77 3.37 4.47
N GLY A 17 10.45 3.50 4.32
CA GLY A 17 9.48 2.47 4.67
C GLY A 17 9.68 1.15 3.92
N LEU A 18 9.99 1.21 2.63
CA LEU A 18 10.28 0.00 1.83
C LEU A 18 11.57 -0.71 2.25
N MET A 19 12.48 -0.09 3.02
CA MET A 19 13.63 -0.78 3.61
C MET A 19 13.25 -1.61 4.85
N TYR A 20 12.14 -1.28 5.50
CA TYR A 20 11.63 -1.99 6.69
C TYR A 20 10.47 -2.92 6.35
N LEU A 21 9.92 -2.81 5.14
CA LEU A 21 8.87 -3.70 4.65
C LEU A 21 9.50 -4.97 4.11
N ASP A 22 9.17 -6.09 4.74
CA ASP A 22 9.57 -7.42 4.30
C ASP A 22 8.64 -7.88 3.17
N GLY A 23 9.19 -7.96 1.95
CA GLY A 23 8.45 -8.37 0.77
C GLY A 23 8.10 -9.85 0.75
N ASP A 24 8.91 -10.72 1.37
CA ASP A 24 8.64 -12.17 1.43
C ASP A 24 7.47 -12.43 2.39
N ALA A 25 7.50 -11.78 3.56
CA ALA A 25 6.40 -11.82 4.51
C ALA A 25 5.12 -11.28 3.87
N PHE A 26 5.19 -10.16 3.15
CA PHE A 26 4.04 -9.60 2.45
C PHE A 26 3.51 -10.53 1.34
N GLU A 27 4.39 -11.21 0.62
CA GLU A 27 4.01 -12.14 -0.45
C GLU A 27 3.09 -13.26 0.05
N GLY A 28 3.38 -13.80 1.23
CA GLY A 28 2.65 -14.91 1.84
C GLY A 28 1.31 -14.54 2.49
N MET A 29 0.96 -13.26 2.57
CA MET A 29 -0.23 -12.83 3.34
C MET A 29 -1.58 -13.04 2.62
N LEU A 30 -1.59 -13.24 1.30
CA LEU A 30 -2.84 -13.48 0.59
C LEU A 30 -3.25 -14.96 0.71
N LEU A 31 -4.15 -15.21 1.64
CA LEU A 31 -4.74 -16.52 1.97
C LEU A 31 -5.16 -17.35 0.75
N ASP A 32 -5.73 -16.72 -0.28
CA ASP A 32 -6.28 -17.44 -1.43
C ASP A 32 -5.21 -17.97 -2.41
N ARG A 33 -3.92 -17.69 -2.22
CA ARG A 33 -2.88 -17.96 -3.23
C ARG A 33 -2.47 -19.44 -3.33
N ALA A 34 -2.77 -20.26 -2.32
CA ALA A 34 -2.35 -21.67 -2.29
C ALA A 34 -3.47 -22.66 -1.90
N GLY A 35 -4.71 -22.20 -1.70
CA GLY A 35 -5.76 -23.03 -1.10
C GLY A 35 -5.51 -23.33 0.38
N ASP A 36 -4.60 -22.59 1.00
CA ASP A 36 -4.24 -22.67 2.40
C ASP A 36 -4.96 -21.55 3.16
N THR A 37 -5.85 -21.92 4.08
CA THR A 37 -6.71 -20.95 4.77
C THR A 37 -6.02 -20.31 5.97
N ASP A 38 -4.80 -20.74 6.30
CA ASP A 38 -4.12 -20.34 7.51
C ASP A 38 -3.47 -18.96 7.33
N TYR A 39 -3.97 -18.02 8.12
CA TYR A 39 -3.48 -16.65 8.13
C TYR A 39 -2.19 -16.56 8.94
N ASP A 40 -1.09 -16.18 8.28
CA ASP A 40 0.16 -15.88 8.97
C ASP A 40 0.05 -14.54 9.71
N PHE A 41 -0.37 -14.62 10.97
CA PHE A 41 -0.50 -13.47 11.85
C PHE A 41 0.85 -12.78 12.13
N ASP A 42 1.95 -13.52 12.15
CA ASP A 42 3.27 -12.93 12.45
C ASP A 42 3.75 -12.09 11.25
N ALA A 43 3.60 -12.61 10.03
CA ALA A 43 3.84 -11.86 8.80
C ALA A 43 2.96 -10.62 8.74
N PHE A 44 1.66 -10.74 9.05
CA PHE A 44 0.76 -9.59 9.11
C PHE A 44 1.20 -8.54 10.14
N ILE A 45 1.56 -8.95 11.36
CA ILE A 45 1.97 -8.03 12.42
C ILE A 45 3.26 -7.30 12.02
N GLN A 46 4.23 -8.00 11.43
CA GLN A 46 5.48 -7.41 10.95
C GLN A 46 5.20 -6.34 9.89
N VAL A 47 4.41 -6.69 8.87
CA VAL A 47 4.03 -5.77 7.79
C VAL A 47 3.22 -4.57 8.34
N LYS A 48 2.26 -4.81 9.22
CA LYS A 48 1.45 -3.77 9.86
C LYS A 48 2.31 -2.79 10.66
N ARG A 49 3.32 -3.27 11.39
CA ARG A 49 4.28 -2.41 12.11
C ARG A 49 5.09 -1.55 11.16
N ALA A 50 5.55 -2.10 10.04
CA ALA A 50 6.28 -1.36 9.02
C ALA A 50 5.42 -0.23 8.43
N LEU A 51 4.15 -0.49 8.13
CA LEU A 51 3.21 0.54 7.63
C LEU A 51 2.93 1.62 8.67
N ALA A 52 2.68 1.24 9.92
CA ALA A 52 2.45 2.21 11.00
C ALA A 52 3.70 3.07 11.28
N PHE A 53 4.90 2.50 11.14
CA PHE A 53 6.15 3.27 11.20
C PHE A 53 6.24 4.24 10.02
N LEU A 54 5.95 3.77 8.80
CA LEU A 54 6.03 4.57 7.57
C LEU A 54 5.19 5.85 7.67
N GLU A 55 3.95 5.74 8.12
CA GLU A 55 3.04 6.89 8.27
C GLU A 55 3.55 7.93 9.29
N ARG A 56 4.45 7.54 10.20
CA ARG A 56 5.06 8.41 11.21
C ARG A 56 6.40 9.02 10.77
N ILE A 57 6.98 8.59 9.65
CA ILE A 57 8.26 9.13 9.16
C ILE A 57 8.11 10.62 8.80
N GLU A 58 6.99 10.96 8.16
CA GLU A 58 6.67 12.31 7.73
C GLU A 58 5.31 12.73 8.28
N GLU A 59 5.19 12.88 9.61
CA GLU A 59 3.94 13.25 10.28
C GLU A 59 3.31 14.54 9.70
N GLY A 60 4.14 15.46 9.21
CA GLY A 60 3.68 16.68 8.54
C GLY A 60 2.94 16.46 7.22
N ALA A 61 3.15 15.31 6.56
CA ALA A 61 2.49 14.95 5.30
C ALA A 61 1.15 14.22 5.49
N LYS A 62 0.89 13.70 6.70
CA LYS A 62 -0.32 12.91 7.03
C LYS A 62 -0.60 11.83 5.98
N LEU A 63 0.40 10.99 5.75
CA LEU A 63 0.31 9.89 4.80
C LEU A 63 -0.43 8.71 5.43
N TYR A 64 -1.25 8.05 4.64
CA TYR A 64 -1.86 6.77 4.96
C TYR A 64 -1.33 5.71 4.01
N ALA A 65 -0.90 4.58 4.53
CA ALA A 65 -0.27 3.51 3.78
C ALA A 65 -1.24 2.35 3.57
N VAL A 66 -1.33 1.85 2.34
CA VAL A 66 -2.09 0.65 1.97
C VAL A 66 -1.21 -0.26 1.13
N LEU A 67 -1.18 -1.55 1.45
CA LEU A 67 -0.54 -2.57 0.65
C LEU A 67 -1.56 -3.32 -0.19
N TRP A 68 -1.23 -3.46 -1.46
CA TRP A 68 -2.06 -4.08 -2.48
C TRP A 68 -1.36 -5.25 -3.12
N GLN A 69 -2.08 -6.33 -3.35
CA GLN A 69 -1.62 -7.44 -4.20
C GLN A 69 -2.57 -7.66 -5.36
N ALA A 70 -2.02 -8.09 -6.49
CA ALA A 70 -2.85 -8.62 -7.58
C ALA A 70 -3.46 -9.95 -7.13
N TYR A 71 -4.73 -10.17 -7.47
CA TYR A 71 -5.38 -11.44 -7.16
C TYR A 71 -4.81 -12.55 -8.07
N PRO A 72 -4.31 -13.69 -7.52
CA PRO A 72 -3.58 -14.71 -8.27
C PRO A 72 -4.34 -15.27 -9.48
N ASP A 73 -5.61 -15.62 -9.29
CA ASP A 73 -6.42 -16.25 -10.36
C ASP A 73 -7.00 -15.23 -11.34
N ASN A 74 -6.94 -13.94 -11.01
CA ASN A 74 -7.47 -12.88 -11.85
C ASN A 74 -6.67 -11.58 -11.65
N PRO A 75 -5.62 -11.35 -12.45
CA PRO A 75 -4.81 -10.12 -12.38
C PRO A 75 -5.61 -8.82 -12.62
N GLY A 76 -6.83 -8.92 -13.14
CA GLY A 76 -7.77 -7.80 -13.26
C GLY A 76 -8.37 -7.35 -11.92
N LEU A 77 -8.12 -8.09 -10.85
CA LEU A 77 -8.52 -7.77 -9.49
C LEU A 77 -7.30 -7.51 -8.60
N SER A 78 -7.45 -6.61 -7.64
CA SER A 78 -6.47 -6.31 -6.60
C SER A 78 -7.12 -6.39 -5.23
N VAL A 79 -6.34 -6.77 -4.22
CA VAL A 79 -6.80 -6.90 -2.84
C VAL A 79 -6.00 -5.96 -1.96
N PRO A 80 -6.65 -5.12 -1.12
CA PRO A 80 -5.95 -4.42 -0.05
C PRO A 80 -5.65 -5.43 1.07
N VAL A 81 -4.38 -5.72 1.29
CA VAL A 81 -3.94 -6.80 2.20
C VAL A 81 -3.67 -6.27 3.61
N ALA A 82 -3.10 -5.07 3.69
CA ALA A 82 -2.86 -4.38 4.95
C ALA A 82 -2.94 -2.86 4.75
N ALA A 83 -3.34 -2.15 5.79
CA ALA A 83 -3.23 -0.69 5.85
C ALA A 83 -2.46 -0.30 7.12
N GLY A 84 -1.87 0.89 7.19
CA GLY A 84 -1.18 1.38 8.39
C GLY A 84 -2.15 1.75 9.52
N SER A 85 -2.34 3.03 9.80
CA SER A 85 -3.24 3.51 10.86
C SER A 85 -4.72 3.43 10.48
N SER A 86 -5.04 3.30 9.19
CA SER A 86 -6.42 3.12 8.74
C SER A 86 -6.96 1.74 9.15
N LEU A 87 -8.17 1.74 9.69
CA LEU A 87 -8.97 0.52 9.77
C LEU A 87 -9.49 0.19 8.37
N PRO A 88 -9.38 -1.06 7.90
CA PRO A 88 -10.12 -1.47 6.71
C PRO A 88 -11.62 -1.23 6.99
N LEU A 89 -12.32 -0.62 6.03
CA LEU A 89 -13.77 -0.51 6.12
C LEU A 89 -14.36 -1.92 6.00
N GLU A 90 -15.43 -2.20 6.76
CA GLU A 90 -16.18 -3.45 6.63
C GLU A 90 -16.60 -3.64 5.17
N GLY A 91 -16.26 -4.79 4.58
CA GLY A 91 -16.51 -5.05 3.15
C GLY A 91 -15.48 -4.47 2.18
N TRP A 92 -14.28 -4.08 2.61
CA TRP A 92 -13.15 -3.94 1.70
C TRP A 92 -12.84 -5.29 1.05
N THR A 93 -13.24 -5.43 -0.22
CA THR A 93 -13.14 -6.67 -0.99
C THR A 93 -12.14 -6.54 -2.14
N ARG A 94 -12.03 -7.61 -2.94
CA ARG A 94 -11.35 -7.60 -4.25
C ARG A 94 -11.91 -6.46 -5.11
N THR A 95 -11.06 -5.51 -5.46
CA THR A 95 -11.43 -4.38 -6.33
C THR A 95 -10.87 -4.59 -7.73
N ARG A 96 -11.45 -3.91 -8.72
CA ARG A 96 -10.86 -3.88 -10.06
C ARG A 96 -9.50 -3.20 -9.99
N THR A 97 -8.47 -3.86 -10.53
CA THR A 97 -7.12 -3.31 -10.62
C THR A 97 -7.17 -2.00 -11.41
N SER A 98 -6.76 -0.89 -10.77
CA SER A 98 -6.66 0.41 -11.42
C SER A 98 -5.52 0.44 -12.45
N ALA A 99 -5.51 1.43 -13.34
CA ALA A 99 -4.42 1.59 -14.30
C ALA A 99 -3.08 1.81 -13.60
N GLU A 100 -3.08 2.48 -12.45
CA GLU A 100 -1.90 2.73 -11.64
C GLU A 100 -1.34 1.44 -11.02
N LEU A 101 -2.19 0.66 -10.36
CA LEU A 101 -1.79 -0.63 -9.80
C LEU A 101 -1.30 -1.58 -10.90
N ALA A 102 -1.99 -1.64 -12.04
CA ALA A 102 -1.54 -2.41 -13.20
C ALA A 102 -0.16 -1.96 -13.70
N ALA A 103 0.12 -0.65 -13.70
CA ALA A 103 1.42 -0.12 -14.09
C ALA A 103 2.53 -0.43 -13.07
N VAL A 104 2.21 -0.52 -11.78
CA VAL A 104 3.14 -0.98 -10.75
C VAL A 104 3.46 -2.45 -10.95
N TYR A 105 2.45 -3.32 -11.01
CA TYR A 105 2.64 -4.76 -11.11
C TYR A 105 3.40 -5.17 -12.38
N SER A 106 3.02 -4.61 -13.54
CA SER A 106 3.59 -5.04 -14.82
C SER A 106 4.93 -4.38 -15.18
N ARG A 107 5.22 -3.19 -14.65
CA ARG A 107 6.37 -2.37 -15.10
C ARG A 107 7.20 -1.77 -13.97
N GLY A 108 6.83 -2.00 -12.71
CA GLY A 108 7.47 -1.36 -11.55
C GLY A 108 7.40 0.17 -11.58
N LYS A 109 6.41 0.73 -12.28
CA LYS A 109 6.24 2.19 -12.35
C LYS A 109 5.79 2.73 -10.99
N ARG A 110 6.05 4.02 -10.79
CA ARG A 110 5.59 4.79 -9.62
C ARG A 110 4.58 5.86 -10.02
N PRO A 111 3.39 5.47 -10.48
CA PRO A 111 2.37 6.42 -10.92
C PRO A 111 1.86 7.26 -9.75
N ILE A 112 1.22 8.38 -10.09
CA ILE A 112 0.54 9.27 -9.15
C ILE A 112 -0.88 9.46 -9.66
N ARG A 113 -1.88 9.26 -8.80
CA ARG A 113 -3.28 9.52 -9.10
C ARG A 113 -3.81 10.62 -8.19
N LYS A 114 -4.50 11.58 -8.77
CA LYS A 114 -5.21 12.63 -8.01
C LYS A 114 -6.68 12.29 -7.98
N ASP A 115 -7.31 12.46 -6.82
CA ASP A 115 -8.75 12.43 -6.68
C ASP A 115 -9.22 13.82 -6.21
N PRO A 116 -9.60 14.71 -7.14
CA PRO A 116 -10.06 16.04 -6.79
C PRO A 116 -11.36 16.04 -5.96
N ALA A 117 -12.20 15.01 -6.09
CA ALA A 117 -13.46 14.92 -5.37
C ALA A 117 -13.23 14.59 -3.89
N ALA A 118 -12.29 13.70 -3.60
CA ALA A 118 -11.86 13.39 -2.23
C ALA A 118 -10.81 14.37 -1.68
N GLY A 119 -10.21 15.21 -2.54
CA GLY A 119 -9.10 16.08 -2.14
C GLY A 119 -7.79 15.33 -1.86
N THR A 120 -7.66 14.10 -2.35
CA THR A 120 -6.53 13.22 -2.03
C THR A 120 -5.57 13.07 -3.21
N THR A 121 -4.32 12.72 -2.88
CA THR A 121 -3.31 12.32 -3.85
C THR A 121 -2.73 10.97 -3.45
N HIS A 122 -2.65 10.05 -4.41
CA HIS A 122 -2.22 8.68 -4.24
C HIS A 122 -0.89 8.47 -4.96
N TYR A 123 0.10 7.97 -4.24
CA TYR A 123 1.44 7.68 -4.74
C TYR A 123 1.67 6.17 -4.65
N TYR A 124 2.08 5.55 -5.75
CA TYR A 124 2.24 4.11 -5.79
C TYR A 124 3.70 3.70 -5.94
N TYR A 125 4.12 2.67 -5.22
CA TYR A 125 5.48 2.16 -5.19
C TYR A 125 5.47 0.62 -5.29
N PRO A 126 6.35 0.01 -6.11
CA PRO A 126 6.45 -1.45 -6.15
C PRO A 126 7.04 -1.98 -4.84
N VAL A 127 6.42 -3.02 -4.30
CA VAL A 127 6.99 -3.83 -3.21
C VAL A 127 7.65 -5.05 -3.83
N ARG A 128 8.88 -5.34 -3.42
CA ARG A 128 9.66 -6.46 -3.94
C ARG A 128 10.04 -7.44 -2.86
N ASN A 129 10.01 -8.73 -3.20
CA ASN A 129 10.51 -9.82 -2.36
C ASN A 129 12.04 -9.96 -2.48
N SER A 130 12.63 -10.94 -1.79
CA SER A 130 14.09 -11.18 -1.80
C SER A 130 14.65 -11.50 -3.18
N ASP A 131 13.82 -12.07 -4.06
CA ASP A 131 14.16 -12.41 -5.45
C ASP A 131 14.01 -11.21 -6.40
N ALA A 132 13.75 -10.02 -5.86
CA ALA A 132 13.49 -8.77 -6.56
C ALA A 132 12.23 -8.79 -7.46
N GLU A 133 11.34 -9.78 -7.28
CA GLU A 133 10.05 -9.84 -7.97
C GLU A 133 9.06 -8.86 -7.36
N ILE A 134 8.16 -8.29 -8.17
CA ILE A 134 7.11 -7.39 -7.67
C ILE A 134 5.98 -8.24 -7.11
N VAL A 135 5.85 -8.25 -5.79
CA VAL A 135 4.81 -9.02 -5.07
C VAL A 135 3.59 -8.18 -4.72
N GLY A 136 3.65 -6.87 -4.96
CA GLY A 136 2.52 -5.97 -4.82
C GLY A 136 2.90 -4.51 -4.92
N ALA A 137 2.05 -3.65 -4.36
CA ALA A 137 2.20 -2.21 -4.39
C ALA A 137 1.94 -1.60 -3.01
N LEU A 138 2.79 -0.64 -2.64
CA LEU A 138 2.54 0.31 -1.57
C LEU A 138 1.86 1.53 -2.17
N GLU A 139 0.68 1.84 -1.69
CA GLU A 139 -0.03 3.09 -1.95
C GLU A 139 0.13 4.00 -0.73
N LEU A 140 0.62 5.21 -0.95
CA LEU A 140 0.61 6.30 0.03
C LEU A 140 -0.43 7.32 -0.36
N ILE A 141 -1.38 7.57 0.52
CA ILE A 141 -2.49 8.49 0.33
C ILE A 141 -2.25 9.73 1.18
N ALA A 142 -2.25 10.89 0.54
CA ALA A 142 -2.11 12.17 1.20
C ALA A 142 -3.35 13.02 1.01
N GLY A 143 -3.57 13.98 1.92
CA GLY A 143 -4.70 14.91 1.84
C GLY A 143 -6.01 14.39 2.44
N LEU A 144 -5.99 13.19 3.03
CA LEU A 144 -7.09 12.74 3.88
C LEU A 144 -7.17 13.67 5.11
N ALA A 145 -8.29 14.37 5.23
CA ALA A 145 -8.60 15.08 6.46
C ALA A 145 -8.84 14.03 7.55
N VAL A 146 -8.11 14.13 8.66
CA VAL A 146 -8.45 13.37 9.88
C VAL A 146 -9.87 13.78 10.24
N VAL A 147 -10.81 12.83 10.21
CA VAL A 147 -12.10 13.03 10.88
C VAL A 147 -11.75 13.04 12.36
N ALA A 148 -11.60 14.24 12.92
CA ALA A 148 -11.56 14.41 14.36
C ALA A 148 -12.96 14.04 14.88
N ASP A 149 -12.98 13.09 15.82
CA ASP A 149 -14.14 12.64 16.60
C ASP A 149 -15.16 11.75 15.88
N LEU A 150 -15.10 10.45 16.20
CA LEU A 150 -16.26 9.59 16.42
C LEU A 150 -16.19 9.03 17.84
#